data_AF-A0A349P0R3-F1
#
_entry.id   AF-A0A349P0R3-F1
#
_cell.length_a   1.000
_cell.length_b   1.000
_cell.length_c   1.000
_cell.angle_alpha   90.00
_cell.angle_beta   90.00
_cell.angle_gamma   90.00
#
_symmetry.space_group_name_H-M   'P 1'
#
loop_
_entity.id
_entity.type
_entity.pdbx_description
1 polymer ?
#
loop_
_entity_poly.entity_id
_entity_poly.type
_entity_poly.pdbx_seq_one_letter_code
_entity_poly.pdbx_strand_id
1 'polypeptide(L)'
;MTIKDLKIIESLKKVRPKDLVYSGILVFFMIIVGVLFFISTRFISQNINKVFSYEGAESIQVLDLPHYMLVAKKLGITTNTTPGNTEVPVAITPSREAPEIPTLPTETSETTATLNKQTLTIEVRNSTTKKGVAGILAKSLKEAGFSAPTTRNENTPYIKTTILVKESKYDYAALLLEEVIKSYPGAIAATTTESAPFDATIIIGTE
;
A
#
# COMPACT_ATOMS: atom_id res chain seq x y z
N MET A 1 27.95 3.05 -64.15
CA MET A 1 27.97 1.66 -63.63
C MET A 1 29.43 1.27 -63.47
N THR A 2 29.90 1.07 -62.25
CA THR A 2 31.32 0.81 -61.97
C THR A 2 31.63 -0.68 -62.01
N ILE A 3 32.90 -1.05 -62.23
CA ILE A 3 33.37 -2.46 -62.28
C ILE A 3 33.02 -3.21 -60.97
N LYS A 4 32.94 -2.49 -59.85
CA LYS A 4 32.49 -3.02 -58.55
C LYS A 4 31.02 -3.47 -58.59
N ASP A 5 30.15 -2.69 -59.22
CA ASP A 5 28.72 -3.00 -59.35
C ASP A 5 28.50 -4.26 -60.19
N LEU A 6 29.30 -4.45 -61.25
CA LEU A 6 29.20 -5.61 -62.13
C LEU A 6 29.59 -6.92 -61.41
N LYS A 7 30.62 -6.87 -60.56
CA LYS A 7 31.08 -8.00 -59.75
C LYS A 7 30.09 -8.41 -58.66
N ILE A 8 29.34 -7.43 -58.11
CA ILE A 8 28.26 -7.68 -57.14
C ILE A 8 27.07 -8.38 -57.83
N ILE A 9 26.70 -7.95 -59.03
CA ILE A 9 25.59 -8.54 -59.79
C ILE A 9 25.90 -9.98 -60.22
N GLU A 10 27.13 -10.27 -60.63
CA GLU A 10 27.55 -11.62 -61.01
C GLU A 10 27.57 -12.59 -59.82
N SER A 11 27.97 -12.12 -58.64
CA SER A 11 27.95 -12.92 -57.41
C SER A 11 26.54 -13.17 -56.87
N LEU A 12 25.59 -12.25 -57.08
CA LEU A 12 24.16 -12.44 -56.74
C LEU A 12 23.49 -13.52 -57.62
N LYS A 13 23.90 -13.65 -58.89
CA LYS A 13 23.31 -14.63 -59.85
C LYS A 13 23.70 -16.09 -59.55
N LYS A 14 24.78 -16.30 -58.79
CA LYS A 14 25.31 -17.64 -58.45
C LYS A 14 24.66 -18.25 -57.19
N VAL A 15 23.90 -17.47 -56.41
CA VAL A 15 23.29 -17.93 -55.16
C VAL A 15 22.03 -18.72 -55.45
N ARG A 16 21.97 -19.97 -54.98
CA ARG A 16 20.75 -20.79 -55.11
C ARG A 16 19.73 -20.33 -54.06
N PRO A 17 18.42 -20.28 -54.39
CA PRO A 17 17.41 -19.74 -53.48
C PRO A 17 17.37 -20.48 -52.13
N LYS A 18 17.62 -21.79 -52.11
CA LYS A 18 17.71 -22.61 -50.88
C LYS A 18 18.80 -22.17 -49.91
N ASP A 19 19.90 -21.60 -50.41
CA ASP A 19 21.02 -21.13 -49.58
C ASP A 19 20.67 -19.77 -48.92
N LEU A 20 19.71 -19.04 -49.50
CA LEU A 20 19.17 -17.78 -48.95
C LEU A 20 18.06 -18.02 -47.91
N VAL A 21 17.32 -19.13 -48.01
CA VAL A 21 16.21 -19.45 -47.07
C VAL A 21 16.74 -19.64 -45.64
N TYR A 22 17.80 -20.43 -45.44
CA TYR A 22 18.36 -20.67 -44.10
C TYR A 22 18.99 -19.42 -43.50
N SER A 23 19.74 -18.67 -44.31
CA SER A 23 20.31 -17.38 -43.89
C SER A 23 19.20 -16.37 -43.54
N GLY A 24 18.12 -16.33 -44.33
CA GLY A 24 16.96 -15.49 -44.08
C GLY A 24 16.21 -15.86 -42.80
N ILE A 25 15.98 -17.15 -42.54
CA ILE A 25 15.40 -17.62 -41.28
C ILE A 25 16.27 -17.21 -40.09
N LEU A 26 17.59 -17.35 -40.20
CA LEU A 26 18.52 -17.04 -39.12
C LEU A 26 18.55 -15.54 -38.81
N VAL A 27 18.53 -14.68 -39.83
CA VAL A 27 18.40 -13.23 -39.68
C VAL A 27 17.04 -12.86 -39.07
N PHE A 28 15.95 -13.48 -39.54
CA PHE A 28 14.61 -13.24 -39.00
C PHE A 28 14.50 -13.65 -37.52
N PHE A 29 15.07 -14.78 -37.16
CA PHE A 29 15.14 -15.24 -35.78
C PHE A 29 15.93 -14.26 -34.89
N MET A 30 17.07 -13.75 -35.36
CA MET A 30 17.84 -12.74 -34.64
C MET A 30 17.07 -11.42 -34.46
N ILE A 31 16.28 -11.01 -35.45
CA ILE A 31 15.38 -9.85 -35.34
C ILE A 31 14.32 -10.11 -34.27
N ILE A 32 13.67 -11.28 -34.26
CA ILE A 32 12.68 -11.65 -33.25
C ILE A 32 13.31 -11.61 -31.85
N VAL A 33 14.48 -12.21 -31.67
CA VAL A 33 15.19 -12.22 -30.38
C VAL A 33 15.51 -10.78 -29.94
N GLY A 34 15.97 -9.93 -30.86
CA GLY A 34 16.22 -8.51 -30.58
C GLY A 34 14.96 -7.73 -30.17
N VAL A 35 13.84 -7.99 -30.84
CA VAL A 35 12.54 -7.38 -30.51
C VAL A 35 12.04 -7.86 -29.14
N LEU A 36 12.13 -9.16 -28.85
CA LEU A 36 11.77 -9.72 -27.54
C LEU A 36 12.64 -9.16 -26.42
N PHE A 37 13.94 -9.01 -26.67
CA PHE A 37 14.86 -8.38 -25.73
C PHE A 37 14.50 -6.91 -25.47
N PHE A 38 14.16 -6.15 -26.52
CA PHE A 38 13.74 -4.75 -26.38
C PHE A 38 12.43 -4.61 -25.60
N ILE A 39 11.43 -5.46 -25.89
CA ILE A 39 10.16 -5.52 -25.15
C ILE A 39 10.43 -5.85 -23.68
N SER A 40 11.26 -6.86 -23.41
CA SER A 40 11.63 -7.27 -22.06
C SER A 40 12.35 -6.16 -21.30
N THR A 41 13.27 -5.45 -21.96
CA THR A 41 14.02 -4.33 -21.37
C THR A 41 13.09 -3.17 -21.03
N ARG A 42 12.13 -2.84 -21.90
CA ARG A 42 11.10 -1.85 -21.59
C ARG A 42 10.20 -2.27 -20.44
N PHE A 43 9.78 -3.53 -20.39
CA PHE A 43 8.97 -4.06 -19.29
C PHE A 43 9.70 -4.00 -17.95
N ILE A 44 10.96 -4.46 -17.91
CA ILE A 44 11.82 -4.37 -16.72
C ILE A 44 12.03 -2.90 -16.32
N SER A 45 12.35 -2.01 -17.27
CA SER A 45 12.59 -0.59 -16.97
C SER A 45 11.35 0.10 -16.42
N GLN A 46 10.17 -0.16 -16.99
CA GLN A 46 8.92 0.39 -16.47
C GLN A 46 8.57 -0.16 -15.10
N ASN A 47 8.81 -1.45 -14.84
CA ASN A 47 8.50 -2.05 -13.55
C ASN A 47 9.51 -1.66 -12.46
N ILE A 48 10.81 -1.59 -12.78
CA ILE A 48 11.86 -1.09 -11.88
C ILE A 48 11.61 0.39 -11.60
N ASN A 49 11.36 1.22 -12.62
CA ASN A 49 11.03 2.63 -12.39
C ASN A 49 9.72 2.78 -11.59
N LYS A 50 8.74 1.88 -11.72
CA LYS A 50 7.55 1.90 -10.85
C LYS A 50 7.83 1.48 -9.40
N VAL A 51 8.79 0.58 -9.19
CA VAL A 51 9.21 0.10 -7.86
C VAL A 51 10.15 1.09 -7.17
N PHE A 52 10.93 1.87 -7.93
CA PHE A 52 11.96 2.78 -7.41
C PHE A 52 11.68 4.27 -7.64
N SER A 53 10.79 4.67 -8.55
CA SER A 53 10.26 6.05 -8.64
C SER A 53 9.07 6.25 -7.71
N TYR A 54 9.13 5.63 -6.54
CA TYR A 54 8.40 6.13 -5.38
C TYR A 54 9.10 7.40 -4.88
N GLU A 55 9.03 8.46 -5.69
CA GLU A 55 9.40 9.80 -5.28
C GLU A 55 8.14 10.46 -4.72
N GLY A 56 8.06 10.48 -3.40
CA GLY A 56 7.13 11.32 -2.65
C GLY A 56 5.76 10.73 -2.35
N ALA A 57 5.70 9.70 -1.49
CA ALA A 57 4.63 9.57 -0.51
C ALA A 57 5.02 8.58 0.60
N GLU A 58 6.15 8.79 1.28
CA GLU A 58 6.46 8.13 2.55
C GLU A 58 6.00 6.66 2.67
N SER A 59 6.76 5.72 2.07
CA SER A 59 6.77 4.39 2.66
C SER A 59 7.58 4.47 3.94
N ILE A 60 6.99 5.12 4.96
CA ILE A 60 7.30 4.79 6.34
C ILE A 60 7.24 3.27 6.36
N GLN A 61 8.36 2.62 6.69
CA GLN A 61 8.32 1.24 7.14
C GLN A 61 7.14 1.20 8.10
N VAL A 62 6.04 0.54 7.75
CA VAL A 62 4.85 0.51 8.59
C VAL A 62 5.26 -0.26 9.83
N LEU A 63 5.86 0.45 10.77
CA LEU A 63 5.98 0.03 12.14
C LEU A 63 4.53 -0.14 12.52
N ASP A 64 4.16 -1.39 12.76
CA ASP A 64 2.85 -1.79 13.26
C ASP A 64 2.75 -1.25 14.69
N LEU A 65 2.65 0.09 14.79
CA LEU A 65 2.41 0.86 15.99
C LEU A 65 1.21 0.29 16.76
N PRO A 66 0.13 -0.20 16.11
CA PRO A 66 -0.95 -0.86 16.82
C PRO A 66 -0.46 -2.06 17.65
N HIS A 67 0.28 -2.99 17.05
CA HIS A 67 0.82 -4.13 17.78
C HIS A 67 1.88 -3.72 18.81
N TYR A 68 2.74 -2.77 18.46
CA TYR A 68 3.80 -2.31 19.35
C TYR A 68 3.25 -1.55 20.57
N MET A 69 2.25 -0.70 20.40
CA MET A 69 1.55 -0.02 21.50
C MET A 69 0.78 -1.01 22.37
N LEU A 70 0.17 -2.04 21.79
CA LEU A 70 -0.51 -3.09 22.57
C LEU A 70 0.48 -3.83 23.48
N VAL A 71 1.65 -4.14 22.95
CA VAL A 71 2.74 -4.80 23.66
C VAL A 71 3.35 -3.88 24.72
N ALA A 72 3.63 -2.62 24.38
CA ALA A 72 4.13 -1.61 25.33
C ALA A 72 3.14 -1.35 26.47
N LYS A 73 1.83 -1.29 26.17
CA LYS A 73 0.75 -1.17 27.17
C LYS A 73 0.66 -2.41 28.06
N LYS A 74 0.79 -3.62 27.50
CA LYS A 74 0.86 -4.87 28.29
C LYS A 74 2.13 -4.97 29.16
N LEU A 75 3.21 -4.32 28.72
CA LEU A 75 4.49 -4.25 29.44
C LEU A 75 4.57 -3.07 30.43
N GLY A 76 3.54 -2.22 30.52
CA GLY A 76 3.51 -1.07 31.43
C GLY A 76 4.49 0.06 31.07
N ILE A 77 4.94 0.16 29.82
CA ILE A 77 5.89 1.19 29.38
C ILE A 77 5.11 2.47 29.02
N THR A 78 5.29 3.53 29.81
CA THR A 78 4.78 4.87 29.49
C THR A 78 5.69 5.54 28.47
N THR A 79 5.32 5.59 27.19
CA THR A 79 6.06 6.32 26.16
C THR A 79 5.65 7.80 26.17
N ASN A 80 6.38 8.61 26.94
CA ASN A 80 6.35 10.07 26.80
C ASN A 80 7.24 10.45 25.61
N THR A 81 6.66 10.64 24.42
CA THR A 81 7.39 11.15 23.25
C THR A 81 7.17 12.65 23.13
N THR A 82 8.11 13.43 23.69
CA THR A 82 8.37 14.83 23.32
C THR A 82 9.52 14.83 22.29
N PRO A 83 9.44 15.58 21.18
CA PRO A 83 10.53 15.63 20.21
C PRO A 83 11.62 16.61 20.68
N GLY A 84 12.85 16.14 20.85
CA GLY A 84 14.01 16.96 21.20
C GLY A 84 15.32 16.17 21.28
N ASN A 85 16.31 16.63 20.52
CA ASN A 85 17.61 16.02 20.16
C ASN A 85 18.56 15.62 21.32
N THR A 86 19.35 14.55 21.05
CA THR A 86 20.80 14.38 21.33
C THR A 86 21.31 13.86 22.70
N GLU A 87 22.14 12.80 22.60
CA GLU A 87 23.31 12.36 23.42
C GLU A 87 23.20 11.23 24.48
N VAL A 88 23.55 10.00 24.01
CA VAL A 88 24.40 8.92 24.59
C VAL A 88 24.07 8.28 25.98
N PRO A 89 24.62 7.10 26.35
CA PRO A 89 23.84 5.97 26.86
C PRO A 89 24.09 5.71 28.36
N VAL A 90 23.05 5.37 29.13
CA VAL A 90 23.26 5.01 30.54
C VAL A 90 22.56 3.71 30.92
N ALA A 91 23.42 2.70 31.07
CA ALA A 91 23.41 1.60 32.03
C ALA A 91 22.08 0.90 32.39
N ILE A 92 21.97 -0.32 31.89
CA ILE A 92 21.20 -1.42 32.49
C ILE A 92 21.77 -1.81 33.85
N THR A 93 20.94 -1.84 34.89
CA THR A 93 21.17 -2.65 36.10
C THR A 93 19.81 -3.12 36.63
N PRO A 94 19.58 -4.43 36.85
CA PRO A 94 18.32 -4.94 37.36
C PRO A 94 18.33 -4.93 38.90
N SER A 95 17.39 -4.24 39.53
CA SER A 95 17.16 -4.37 40.98
C SER A 95 15.76 -4.91 41.25
N ARG A 96 15.75 -6.19 41.56
CA ARG A 96 14.70 -6.97 42.21
C ARG A 96 14.43 -6.40 43.60
N GLU A 97 13.19 -6.00 43.89
CA GLU A 97 12.52 -6.29 45.17
C GLU A 97 11.03 -5.97 45.07
N ALA A 98 10.20 -6.96 45.38
CA ALA A 98 8.76 -6.78 45.60
C ALA A 98 8.51 -6.41 47.06
N PRO A 99 7.50 -5.58 47.33
CA PRO A 99 6.62 -5.88 48.47
C PRO A 99 5.13 -5.82 48.10
N GLU A 100 4.38 -6.65 48.82
CA GLU A 100 2.96 -6.99 48.65
C GLU A 100 1.97 -5.86 49.00
N ILE A 101 0.93 -5.74 48.13
CA ILE A 101 -0.52 -5.56 48.38
C ILE A 101 -1.01 -4.31 49.17
N PRO A 102 -1.89 -3.48 48.56
CA PRO A 102 -3.31 -3.53 48.94
C PRO A 102 -4.24 -3.75 47.74
N THR A 103 -5.11 -4.74 47.86
CA THR A 103 -6.28 -4.98 47.00
C THR A 103 -7.22 -3.79 47.08
N LEU A 104 -7.17 -2.89 46.11
CA LEU A 104 -8.17 -1.84 45.87
C LEU A 104 -8.97 -2.24 44.63
N PRO A 105 -10.29 -1.98 44.56
CA PRO A 105 -11.16 -2.56 43.56
C PRO A 105 -10.60 -2.27 42.18
N THR A 106 -10.47 -3.30 41.35
CA THR A 106 -10.47 -3.11 39.90
C THR A 106 -11.84 -2.54 39.55
N GLU A 107 -11.99 -1.22 39.70
CA GLU A 107 -12.90 -0.48 38.86
C GLU A 107 -12.36 -0.68 37.45
N THR A 108 -12.94 -1.68 36.80
CA THR A 108 -13.24 -1.68 35.38
C THR A 108 -13.82 -0.31 35.03
N SER A 109 -12.95 0.67 34.85
CA SER A 109 -13.27 1.83 34.02
C SER A 109 -13.24 1.33 32.58
N GLU A 110 -14.30 0.59 32.23
CA GLU A 110 -14.93 0.68 30.92
C GLU A 110 -15.32 2.14 30.71
N THR A 111 -14.35 3.02 30.49
CA THR A 111 -14.61 4.29 29.84
C THR A 111 -14.71 3.97 28.35
N THR A 112 -15.77 3.24 27.97
CA THR A 112 -16.41 3.45 26.68
C THR A 112 -16.92 4.88 26.71
N ALA A 113 -16.01 5.84 26.48
CA ALA A 113 -16.42 7.10 25.89
C ALA A 113 -17.18 6.69 24.64
N THR A 114 -18.51 6.84 24.67
CA THR A 114 -19.38 6.51 23.55
C THR A 114 -19.03 7.46 22.42
N LEU A 115 -18.00 7.11 21.65
CA LEU A 115 -17.51 7.88 20.53
C LEU A 115 -18.68 8.03 19.55
N ASN A 116 -19.10 9.27 19.34
CA ASN A 116 -20.26 9.54 18.50
C ASN A 116 -19.86 9.39 17.03
N LYS A 117 -20.15 8.20 16.49
CA LYS A 117 -19.88 7.79 15.10
C LYS A 117 -20.44 8.73 14.03
N GLN A 118 -21.45 9.54 14.34
CA GLN A 118 -22.06 10.49 13.40
C GLN A 118 -21.25 11.78 13.21
N THR A 119 -20.28 12.06 14.09
CA THR A 119 -19.46 13.28 14.00
C THR A 119 -18.34 13.19 12.97
N LEU A 120 -18.13 12.01 12.39
CA LEU A 120 -16.98 11.70 11.55
C LEU A 120 -17.34 11.80 10.08
N THR A 121 -16.63 12.60 9.31
CA THR A 121 -16.87 12.72 7.87
C THR A 121 -16.10 11.63 7.13
N ILE A 122 -16.79 10.70 6.46
CA ILE A 122 -16.19 9.52 5.85
C ILE A 122 -16.32 9.58 4.33
N GLU A 123 -15.22 9.29 3.62
CA GLU A 123 -15.22 9.00 2.18
C GLU A 123 -14.88 7.53 1.93
N VAL A 124 -15.63 6.88 1.05
CA VAL A 124 -15.37 5.51 0.59
C VAL A 124 -14.97 5.56 -0.88
N ARG A 125 -13.76 5.09 -1.18
CA ARG A 125 -13.19 5.06 -2.52
C ARG A 125 -13.12 3.65 -3.05
N ASN A 126 -13.60 3.44 -4.26
CA ASN A 126 -13.50 2.17 -4.96
C ASN A 126 -12.26 2.16 -5.87
N SER A 127 -11.25 1.38 -5.52
CA SER A 127 -10.08 1.15 -6.37
C SER A 127 -10.24 -0.05 -7.32
N THR A 128 -11.37 -0.76 -7.23
CA THR A 128 -11.62 -1.98 -8.01
C THR A 128 -12.35 -1.71 -9.32
N THR A 129 -12.38 -2.70 -10.21
CA THR A 129 -13.18 -2.69 -11.44
C THR A 129 -14.66 -3.03 -11.21
N LYS A 130 -15.04 -3.42 -10.00
CA LYS A 130 -16.41 -3.84 -9.65
C LYS A 130 -17.26 -2.61 -9.37
N LYS A 131 -18.37 -2.45 -10.09
CA LYS A 131 -19.29 -1.31 -9.91
C LYS A 131 -20.13 -1.47 -8.65
N GLY A 132 -20.36 -0.37 -7.93
CA GLY A 132 -21.29 -0.31 -6.79
C GLY A 132 -20.70 -0.75 -5.44
N VAL A 133 -19.46 -1.23 -5.41
CA VAL A 133 -18.83 -1.79 -4.20
C VAL A 133 -18.64 -0.73 -3.10
N ALA A 134 -18.20 0.48 -3.45
CA ALA A 134 -18.15 1.60 -2.49
C ALA A 134 -19.53 1.98 -1.95
N GLY A 135 -20.57 1.89 -2.77
CA GLY A 135 -21.95 2.17 -2.34
C GLY A 135 -22.48 1.15 -1.34
N ILE A 136 -22.14 -0.13 -1.53
CA ILE A 136 -22.51 -1.20 -0.59
C ILE A 136 -21.82 -0.97 0.76
N LEU A 137 -20.51 -0.68 0.76
CA LEU A 137 -19.79 -0.42 2.01
C LEU A 137 -20.29 0.85 2.70
N ALA A 138 -20.55 1.93 1.95
CA ALA A 138 -21.12 3.15 2.50
C ALA A 138 -22.49 2.92 3.15
N LYS A 139 -23.31 2.05 2.57
CA LYS A 139 -24.59 1.63 3.16
C LYS A 139 -24.38 0.86 4.46
N SER A 140 -23.46 -0.11 4.51
CA SER A 140 -23.13 -0.86 5.73
C SER A 140 -22.66 0.06 6.86
N LEU A 141 -21.79 1.02 6.55
CA LEU A 141 -21.31 1.99 7.53
C LEU A 141 -22.45 2.88 8.07
N LYS A 142 -23.36 3.31 7.20
CA LYS A 142 -24.54 4.07 7.62
C LYS A 142 -25.46 3.24 8.53
N GLU A 143 -25.67 1.97 8.20
CA GLU A 143 -26.46 1.03 9.03
C GLU A 143 -25.78 0.76 10.38
N ALA A 144 -24.45 0.77 10.44
CA ALA A 144 -23.65 0.65 11.66
C ALA A 144 -23.63 1.94 12.52
N GLY A 145 -24.30 3.00 12.08
CA GLY A 145 -24.48 4.25 12.83
C GLY A 145 -23.45 5.33 12.56
N PHE A 146 -22.59 5.17 11.54
CA PHE A 146 -21.68 6.23 11.09
C PHE A 146 -22.43 7.31 10.29
N SER A 147 -21.79 8.48 10.14
CA SER A 147 -22.30 9.50 9.22
C SER A 147 -22.42 8.94 7.80
N ALA A 148 -23.31 9.50 6.98
CA ALA A 148 -23.53 9.02 5.61
C ALA A 148 -22.25 9.19 4.77
N PRO A 149 -21.53 8.10 4.39
CA PRO A 149 -20.26 8.24 3.73
C PRO A 149 -20.44 8.71 2.28
N THR A 150 -19.55 9.59 1.82
CA THR A 150 -19.48 9.94 0.40
C THR A 150 -18.78 8.83 -0.37
N THR A 151 -19.20 8.55 -1.60
CA THR A 151 -18.59 7.51 -2.43
C THR A 151 -17.88 8.09 -3.64
N ARG A 152 -16.69 7.61 -3.95
CA ARG A 152 -15.90 8.02 -5.12
C ARG A 152 -15.21 6.80 -5.75
N ASN A 153 -14.79 6.91 -7.01
CA ASN A 153 -13.85 5.97 -7.60
C ASN A 153 -12.41 6.46 -7.37
N GLU A 154 -11.52 5.53 -7.03
CA GLU A 154 -10.09 5.79 -6.96
C GLU A 154 -9.46 5.41 -8.30
N ASN A 155 -8.61 6.30 -8.84
CA ASN A 155 -7.94 6.04 -10.12
C ASN A 155 -6.71 5.15 -9.94
N THR A 156 -6.10 5.21 -8.75
CA THR A 156 -4.93 4.42 -8.38
C THR A 156 -5.38 3.03 -7.90
N PRO A 157 -4.81 1.93 -8.43
CA PRO A 157 -5.10 0.58 -7.93
C PRO A 157 -4.44 0.34 -6.56
N TYR A 158 -5.23 -0.09 -5.58
CA TYR A 158 -4.81 -0.52 -4.26
C TYR A 158 -5.06 -2.02 -4.14
N ILE A 159 -4.06 -2.74 -3.61
CA ILE A 159 -4.18 -4.19 -3.43
C ILE A 159 -5.05 -4.50 -2.23
N LYS A 160 -4.76 -3.88 -1.08
CA LYS A 160 -5.50 -4.09 0.17
C LYS A 160 -6.47 -2.97 0.46
N THR A 161 -7.52 -3.30 1.18
CA THR A 161 -8.47 -2.32 1.72
C THR A 161 -7.80 -1.55 2.86
N THR A 162 -7.75 -0.23 2.74
CA THR A 162 -7.05 0.63 3.71
C THR A 162 -7.98 1.70 4.23
N ILE A 163 -8.01 1.85 5.55
CA ILE A 163 -8.76 2.87 6.27
C ILE A 163 -7.76 3.92 6.74
N LEU A 164 -7.84 5.12 6.18
CA LEU A 164 -7.02 6.27 6.52
C LEU A 164 -7.82 7.18 7.45
N VAL A 165 -7.37 7.41 8.67
CA VAL A 165 -8.05 8.28 9.65
C VAL A 165 -7.13 9.41 10.06
N LYS A 166 -7.65 10.63 10.18
CA LYS A 166 -6.89 11.76 10.73
C LYS A 166 -6.33 11.41 12.10
N GLU A 167 -5.13 11.90 12.40
CA GLU A 167 -4.45 11.69 13.68
C GLU A 167 -5.33 12.14 14.87
N SER A 168 -6.02 13.27 14.74
CA SER A 168 -6.93 13.84 15.73
C SER A 168 -8.21 13.04 15.95
N LYS A 169 -8.51 12.08 15.06
CA LYS A 169 -9.72 11.23 15.07
C LYS A 169 -9.38 9.74 15.09
N TYR A 170 -8.13 9.38 15.36
CA TYR A 170 -7.67 8.00 15.29
C TYR A 170 -8.37 7.05 16.28
N ASP A 171 -8.96 7.59 17.37
CA ASP A 171 -9.79 6.82 18.30
C ASP A 171 -10.98 6.09 17.59
N TYR A 172 -11.42 6.60 16.44
CA TYR A 172 -12.48 5.98 15.64
C TYR A 172 -11.97 4.88 14.70
N ALA A 173 -10.65 4.74 14.52
CA ALA A 173 -10.06 3.79 13.58
C ALA A 173 -10.43 2.33 13.94
N ALA A 174 -10.42 1.98 15.22
CA ALA A 174 -10.81 0.65 15.68
C ALA A 174 -12.28 0.33 15.36
N LEU A 175 -13.18 1.30 15.56
CA LEU A 175 -14.61 1.15 15.26
C LEU A 175 -14.88 1.00 13.77
N LEU A 176 -14.15 1.76 12.94
CA LEU A 176 -14.25 1.65 11.48
C LEU A 176 -13.69 0.31 11.00
N LEU A 177 -12.55 -0.11 11.55
CA LEU A 177 -11.89 -1.37 11.19
C LEU A 177 -12.78 -2.57 11.52
N GLU A 178 -13.41 -2.59 12.70
CA GLU A 178 -14.34 -3.66 13.10
C GLU A 178 -15.50 -3.82 12.11
N GLU A 179 -16.05 -2.72 11.59
CA GLU A 179 -17.14 -2.77 10.62
C GLU A 179 -16.65 -3.17 9.22
N VAL A 180 -15.51 -2.63 8.78
CA VAL A 180 -14.96 -2.88 7.44
C VAL A 180 -14.46 -4.33 7.30
N ILE A 181 -13.86 -4.91 8.35
CA ILE A 181 -13.35 -6.30 8.34
C ILE A 181 -14.45 -7.34 8.05
N LYS A 182 -15.71 -7.04 8.40
CA LYS A 182 -16.86 -7.93 8.09
C LYS A 182 -17.03 -8.17 6.60
N SER A 183 -16.73 -7.16 5.79
CA SER A 183 -16.80 -7.23 4.32
C SER A 183 -15.42 -7.47 3.68
N TYR A 184 -14.35 -6.98 4.32
CA TYR A 184 -12.97 -7.00 3.80
C TYR A 184 -12.01 -7.50 4.89
N PRO A 185 -11.82 -8.83 5.03
CA PRO A 185 -11.03 -9.41 6.11
C PRO A 185 -9.56 -8.96 6.14
N GLY A 186 -9.02 -8.52 5.00
CA GLY A 186 -7.66 -8.00 4.86
C GLY A 186 -7.50 -6.51 5.17
N ALA A 187 -8.56 -5.84 5.62
CA ALA A 187 -8.54 -4.41 5.85
C ALA A 187 -7.55 -4.01 6.94
N ILE A 188 -6.87 -2.89 6.72
CA ILE A 188 -5.92 -2.29 7.66
C ILE A 188 -6.30 -0.84 7.95
N ALA A 189 -5.96 -0.35 9.13
CA ALA A 189 -6.12 1.04 9.51
C ALA A 189 -4.77 1.75 9.63
N ALA A 190 -4.69 2.97 9.11
CA ALA A 190 -3.51 3.83 9.15
C ALA A 190 -3.93 5.28 9.40
N THR A 191 -2.97 6.11 9.79
CA THR A 191 -3.18 7.55 9.95
C THR A 191 -3.05 8.30 8.62
N THR A 192 -3.69 9.45 8.51
CA THR A 192 -3.50 10.42 7.41
C THR A 192 -3.32 11.82 7.99
N THR A 193 -2.79 12.72 7.17
CA THR A 193 -2.56 14.11 7.55
C THR A 193 -3.86 14.85 7.89
N GLU A 194 -3.78 15.79 8.83
CA GLU A 194 -4.92 16.64 9.23
C GLU A 194 -5.45 17.54 8.11
N SER A 195 -4.64 17.79 7.08
CA SER A 195 -5.04 18.52 5.88
C SER A 195 -6.02 17.75 4.99
N ALA A 196 -6.30 16.48 5.28
CA ALA A 196 -7.24 15.69 4.48
C ALA A 196 -8.66 16.28 4.51
N PRO A 197 -9.39 16.27 3.37
CA PRO A 197 -10.73 16.84 3.27
C PRO A 197 -11.79 16.09 4.09
N PHE A 198 -11.54 14.82 4.42
CA PHE A 198 -12.41 13.95 5.20
C PHE A 198 -11.67 13.45 6.43
N ASP A 199 -12.41 13.14 7.50
CA ASP A 199 -11.83 12.66 8.75
C ASP A 199 -11.41 11.20 8.67
N ALA A 200 -12.11 10.41 7.86
CA ALA A 200 -11.67 9.10 7.44
C ALA A 200 -11.89 8.88 5.94
N THR A 201 -10.95 8.18 5.30
CA THR A 201 -11.04 7.74 3.91
C THR A 201 -10.80 6.23 3.86
N ILE A 202 -11.78 5.48 3.36
CA ILE A 202 -11.70 4.03 3.20
C ILE A 202 -11.48 3.73 1.72
N ILE A 203 -10.35 3.14 1.39
CA ILE A 203 -10.00 2.76 0.01
C ILE A 203 -10.17 1.25 -0.11
N ILE A 204 -11.10 0.81 -0.96
CA ILE A 204 -11.39 -0.60 -1.19
C ILE A 204 -10.39 -1.18 -2.19
N GLY A 205 -9.61 -2.17 -1.76
CA GLY A 205 -8.59 -2.82 -2.57
C GLY A 205 -9.13 -3.94 -3.46
N THR A 206 -8.28 -4.42 -4.37
CA THR A 206 -8.61 -5.48 -5.34
C THR A 206 -8.46 -6.92 -4.83
N GLU A 207 -8.07 -7.10 -3.57
CA GLU A 207 -7.92 -8.39 -2.89
C GLU A 207 -9.12 -9.35 -3.03
#